data_AF-A0A816RNE9-F1
#
_entry.id   AF-A0A816RNE9-F1
#
_cell.length_a   1.000
_cell.length_b   1.000
_cell.length_c   1.000
_cell.angle_alpha   90.00
_cell.angle_beta   90.00
_cell.angle_gamma   90.00
#
_symmetry.space_group_name_H-M   'P 1'
#
loop_
_entity.id
_entity.type
_entity.pdbx_description
1 polymer ?
#
loop_
_entity_poly.entity_id
_entity_poly.type
_entity_poly.pdbx_seq_one_letter_code
_entity_poly.pdbx_strand_id
1 'polypeptide(L)'
;MLLIRNNSYWMIYRFNRLLSSCQSKNGENLFSSSMALNSTVYSKQYKEALNLFDQNFEISTDSTIDMAIKACMISKDYKRGTRIQQRLSSKSRNNSYIQAALLFFYLESKDIDNAMHLFSSITNKSNYMYTVMFK
;
A
#
# COMPACT_ATOMS: atom_id res chain seq x y z
N MET A 1 -2.36 11.53 28.09
CA MET A 1 -1.40 10.44 27.80
C MET A 1 -1.45 10.19 26.29
N LEU A 2 -0.28 10.28 25.66
CA LEU A 2 -0.07 10.81 24.31
C LEU A 2 -0.57 9.93 23.15
N LEU A 3 -1.22 10.62 22.22
CA LEU A 3 -1.44 10.37 20.80
C LEU A 3 -0.39 9.45 20.11
N ILE A 4 -0.67 8.16 19.99
CA ILE A 4 0.00 7.28 19.00
C ILE A 4 -1.04 6.38 18.33
N ARG A 5 -1.98 6.99 17.58
CA ARG A 5 -2.90 6.24 16.72
C ARG A 5 -2.80 6.54 15.21
N ASN A 6 -1.90 7.43 14.79
CA ASN A 6 -1.94 7.98 13.42
C ASN A 6 -0.62 7.89 12.63
N ASN A 7 -0.10 6.69 12.36
CA ASN A 7 0.96 6.52 11.33
C ASN A 7 0.42 6.02 9.97
N SER A 8 -0.74 5.38 9.93
CA SER A 8 -1.46 5.07 8.68
C SER A 8 -2.01 6.33 8.01
N TYR A 9 -2.33 7.35 8.82
CA TYR A 9 -2.87 8.62 8.33
C TYR A 9 -1.88 9.37 7.44
N TRP A 10 -0.57 9.38 7.71
CA TRP A 10 0.39 10.11 6.87
C TRP A 10 0.56 9.49 5.47
N MET A 11 0.47 8.17 5.35
CA MET A 11 0.50 7.48 4.05
C MET A 11 -0.81 7.68 3.28
N ILE A 12 -1.96 7.60 3.97
CA ILE A 12 -3.27 7.93 3.40
C ILE A 12 -3.33 9.42 3.01
N TYR A 13 -2.72 10.32 3.78
CA TYR A 13 -2.70 11.77 3.52
C TYR A 13 -1.78 12.12 2.35
N ARG A 14 -0.62 11.46 2.22
CA ARG A 14 0.28 11.62 1.07
C ARG A 14 -0.33 11.08 -0.23
N PHE A 15 -1.10 9.99 -0.15
CA PHE A 15 -1.83 9.43 -1.29
C PHE A 15 -3.09 10.23 -1.62
N ASN A 16 -3.86 10.68 -0.62
CA ASN A 16 -4.98 11.60 -0.79
C ASN A 16 -4.52 12.91 -1.44
N ARG A 17 -3.38 13.48 -1.07
CA ARG A 17 -2.84 14.68 -1.72
C ARG A 17 -2.50 14.46 -3.21
N LEU A 18 -2.12 13.23 -3.61
CA LEU A 18 -1.86 12.86 -5.00
C LEU A 18 -3.14 12.50 -5.78
N LEU A 19 -4.18 12.03 -5.09
CA LEU A 19 -5.51 11.78 -5.67
C LEU A 19 -6.40 13.03 -5.73
N SER A 20 -6.23 13.98 -4.79
CA SER A 20 -6.95 15.25 -4.75
C SER A 20 -6.55 16.16 -5.91
N SER A 21 -5.35 16.02 -6.48
CA SER A 21 -5.03 16.66 -7.77
C SER A 21 -5.83 16.08 -8.94
N CYS A 22 -6.42 14.89 -8.79
CA CYS A 22 -7.28 14.25 -9.79
C CYS A 22 -8.77 14.49 -9.56
N GLN A 23 -9.19 15.00 -8.39
CA GLN A 23 -10.60 15.12 -8.00
C GLN A 23 -10.94 16.48 -7.42
N SER A 24 -10.86 17.52 -8.25
CA SER A 24 -11.63 18.74 -8.01
C SER A 24 -12.97 18.61 -8.71
N LYS A 25 -14.01 18.26 -7.94
CA LYS A 25 -15.37 18.84 -7.96
C LYS A 25 -16.40 17.89 -7.34
N ASN A 26 -16.90 18.31 -6.19
CA ASN A 26 -18.32 18.40 -5.80
C ASN A 26 -18.54 17.91 -4.37
N GLY A 27 -18.97 18.86 -3.55
CA GLY A 27 -19.31 18.66 -2.15
C GLY A 27 -20.76 18.22 -1.94
N GLU A 28 -21.01 17.97 -0.66
CA GLU A 28 -22.30 18.02 0.06
C GLU A 28 -23.13 16.71 0.16
N ASN A 29 -22.84 15.91 1.19
CA ASN A 29 -23.74 15.66 2.35
C ASN A 29 -23.08 14.73 3.39
N LEU A 30 -22.98 15.22 4.63
CA LEU A 30 -21.83 15.04 5.51
C LEU A 30 -21.96 13.92 6.57
N PHE A 31 -20.85 13.18 6.71
CA PHE A 31 -20.41 12.28 7.79
C PHE A 31 -20.63 10.77 7.64
N SER A 32 -21.86 10.25 7.42
CA SER A 32 -22.06 8.78 7.24
C SER A 32 -22.06 8.37 5.77
N SER A 33 -22.87 9.04 4.95
CA SER A 33 -22.93 8.83 3.51
C SER A 33 -21.64 9.25 2.83
N SER A 34 -20.98 10.33 3.27
CA SER A 34 -19.68 10.72 2.72
C SER A 34 -18.57 9.73 3.06
N MET A 35 -18.59 9.08 4.23
CA MET A 35 -17.60 8.07 4.59
C MET A 35 -17.83 6.76 3.84
N ALA A 36 -19.10 6.33 3.70
CA ALA A 36 -19.47 5.19 2.89
C ALA A 36 -19.19 5.43 1.40
N LEU A 37 -19.58 6.60 0.87
CA LEU A 37 -19.28 7.02 -0.51
C LEU A 37 -17.78 7.14 -0.73
N ASN A 38 -17.05 7.82 0.15
CA ASN A 38 -15.60 7.89 0.02
C ASN A 38 -14.97 6.50 0.11
N SER A 39 -15.36 5.64 1.05
CA SER A 39 -14.81 4.28 1.14
C SER A 39 -15.11 3.43 -0.11
N THR A 40 -16.32 3.55 -0.67
CA THR A 40 -16.73 2.82 -1.88
C THR A 40 -16.06 3.39 -3.12
N VAL A 41 -16.01 4.71 -3.27
CA VAL A 41 -15.32 5.46 -4.33
C VAL A 41 -13.82 5.16 -4.30
N TYR A 42 -13.18 5.24 -3.14
CA TYR A 42 -11.78 4.86 -2.96
C TYR A 42 -11.57 3.39 -3.32
N SER A 43 -12.38 2.47 -2.80
CA SER A 43 -12.26 1.04 -3.11
C SER A 43 -12.40 0.74 -4.61
N LYS A 44 -13.27 1.47 -5.32
CA LYS A 44 -13.48 1.36 -6.76
C LYS A 44 -12.26 1.90 -7.53
N GLN A 45 -11.74 3.05 -7.14
CA GLN A 45 -10.54 3.65 -7.73
C GLN A 45 -9.30 2.76 -7.53
N TYR A 46 -9.12 2.15 -6.36
CA TYR A 46 -8.03 1.20 -6.13
C TYR A 46 -8.14 -0.01 -7.05
N LYS A 47 -9.35 -0.56 -7.24
CA LYS A 47 -9.57 -1.70 -8.14
C LYS A 47 -9.30 -1.34 -9.60
N GLU A 48 -9.74 -0.17 -10.06
CA GLU A 48 -9.48 0.32 -11.41
C GLU A 48 -7.98 0.59 -11.65
N ALA A 49 -7.31 1.26 -10.70
CA ALA A 49 -5.87 1.50 -10.77
C ALA A 49 -5.07 0.19 -10.82
N LEU A 50 -5.46 -0.80 -10.02
CA LEU A 50 -4.84 -2.12 -10.06
C LEU A 50 -5.09 -2.86 -11.38
N ASN A 51 -6.27 -2.70 -12.00
CA ASN A 51 -6.56 -3.29 -13.31
C ASN A 51 -5.68 -2.70 -14.41
N LEU A 52 -5.47 -1.38 -14.39
CA LEU A 52 -4.54 -0.71 -15.29
C LEU A 52 -3.09 -1.14 -15.05
N PHE A 53 -2.72 -1.36 -13.79
CA PHE A 53 -1.40 -1.88 -13.42
C PHE A 53 -1.17 -3.30 -13.94
N ASP A 54 -2.14 -4.21 -13.80
CA ASP A 54 -1.99 -5.58 -14.28
C ASP A 54 -1.81 -5.67 -15.81
N GLN A 55 -2.39 -4.72 -16.55
CA GLN A 55 -2.21 -4.61 -18.00
C GLN A 55 -0.83 -4.06 -18.41
N ASN A 56 -0.17 -3.28 -17.55
CA ASN A 56 1.08 -2.58 -17.84
C ASN A 56 2.22 -2.98 -16.89
N PHE A 57 2.17 -4.18 -16.33
CA PHE A 57 3.11 -4.61 -15.30
C PHE A 57 4.58 -4.54 -15.77
N GLU A 58 4.84 -4.91 -17.02
CA GLU A 58 6.20 -4.98 -17.58
C GLU A 58 6.90 -3.62 -17.68
N ILE A 59 6.13 -2.54 -17.77
CA ILE A 59 6.64 -1.15 -17.91
C ILE A 59 6.52 -0.41 -16.56
N SER A 60 6.02 -1.07 -15.53
CA SER A 60 5.73 -0.43 -14.26
C SER A 60 7.00 -0.07 -13.49
N THR A 61 7.04 1.16 -12.98
CA THR A 61 8.15 1.63 -12.15
C THR A 61 8.06 1.09 -10.73
N ASP A 62 9.17 1.08 -9.99
CA ASP A 62 9.19 0.67 -8.57
C ASP A 62 8.19 1.46 -7.71
N SER A 63 7.96 2.73 -8.05
CA SER A 63 6.96 3.60 -7.40
C SER A 63 5.53 3.11 -7.67
N THR A 64 5.23 2.73 -8.92
CA THR A 64 3.94 2.17 -9.32
C THR A 64 3.68 0.82 -8.63
N ILE A 65 4.71 -0.01 -8.52
CA ILE A 65 4.67 -1.29 -7.80
C ILE A 65 4.37 -1.09 -6.32
N ASP A 66 5.07 -0.16 -5.65
CA ASP A 66 4.82 0.19 -4.24
C ASP A 66 3.36 0.64 -4.02
N MET A 67 2.83 1.48 -4.93
CA MET A 67 1.42 1.89 -4.88
C MET A 67 0.46 0.73 -5.08
N ALA A 68 0.75 -0.19 -6.00
CA ALA A 68 -0.10 -1.35 -6.26
C ALA A 68 -0.16 -2.28 -5.05
N ILE A 69 0.99 -2.56 -4.39
CA ILE A 69 1.03 -3.36 -3.15
C ILE A 69 0.20 -2.68 -2.05
N LYS A 70 0.31 -1.36 -1.89
CA LYS A 70 -0.50 -0.59 -0.92
C LYS A 70 -1.99 -0.61 -1.23
N ALA A 71 -2.37 -0.49 -2.50
CA ALA A 71 -3.76 -0.61 -2.93
C ALA A 71 -4.33 -2.01 -2.63
N CYS A 72 -3.53 -3.07 -2.79
CA CYS A 72 -3.90 -4.42 -2.39
C CYS A 72 -4.14 -4.54 -0.87
N MET A 73 -3.33 -3.90 -0.04
CA MET A 73 -3.56 -3.87 1.42
C MET A 73 -4.87 -3.16 1.78
N ILE A 74 -5.11 -1.97 1.22
CA ILE A 74 -6.32 -1.16 1.51
C ILE A 74 -7.59 -1.89 1.05
N SER A 75 -7.54 -2.53 -0.13
CA SER A 75 -8.65 -3.30 -0.69
C SER A 75 -8.78 -4.71 -0.09
N LYS A 76 -7.85 -5.12 0.79
CA LYS A 76 -7.73 -6.48 1.36
C LYS A 76 -7.64 -7.58 0.29
N ASP A 77 -7.16 -7.25 -0.90
CA ASP A 77 -6.95 -8.19 -2.00
C ASP A 77 -5.52 -8.79 -1.93
N TYR A 78 -5.30 -9.59 -0.89
CA TYR A 78 -4.00 -10.22 -0.65
C TYR A 78 -3.62 -11.25 -1.72
N LYS A 79 -4.61 -11.86 -2.39
CA LYS A 79 -4.35 -12.76 -3.53
C LYS A 79 -3.67 -12.01 -4.67
N ARG A 80 -4.15 -10.80 -4.98
CA ARG A 80 -3.53 -9.97 -6.00
C ARG A 80 -2.15 -9.48 -5.58
N GLY A 81 -1.98 -8.99 -4.35
CA GLY A 81 -0.67 -8.57 -3.84
C GLY A 81 0.40 -9.67 -3.92
N THR A 82 0.02 -10.92 -3.64
CA THR A 82 0.90 -12.08 -3.79
C THR A 82 1.35 -12.29 -5.25
N ARG A 83 0.43 -12.14 -6.21
CA ARG A 83 0.77 -12.24 -7.65
C ARG A 83 1.73 -11.14 -8.09
N ILE A 84 1.50 -9.91 -7.61
CA ILE A 84 2.39 -8.76 -7.88
C ILE A 84 3.80 -9.09 -7.38
N GLN A 85 3.93 -9.56 -6.14
CA GLN A 85 5.20 -9.92 -5.56
C GLN A 85 5.95 -11.00 -6.35
N GLN A 86 5.24 -12.07 -6.75
CA GLN A 86 5.84 -13.17 -7.52
C GLN A 86 6.44 -12.68 -8.84
N ARG A 87 5.82 -11.67 -9.46
CA ARG A 87 6.27 -11.09 -10.73
C ARG A 87 7.36 -10.02 -10.59
N LEU A 88 7.73 -9.62 -9.37
CA LEU A 88 8.78 -8.62 -9.17
C LEU A 88 10.12 -9.10 -9.71
N SER A 89 10.78 -8.22 -10.47
CA SER A 89 12.17 -8.39 -10.87
C SER A 89 13.10 -8.44 -9.65
N SER A 90 14.26 -9.08 -9.79
CA SER A 90 15.29 -9.10 -8.73
C SER A 90 15.71 -7.68 -8.31
N LYS A 91 15.81 -6.75 -9.27
CA LYS A 91 16.09 -5.33 -9.02
C LYS A 91 15.02 -4.70 -8.13
N SER A 92 13.74 -4.85 -8.47
CA SER A 92 12.63 -4.28 -7.71
C SER A 92 12.51 -4.91 -6.32
N ARG A 93 12.79 -6.21 -6.16
CA ARG A 93 12.82 -6.87 -4.84
C ARG A 93 13.92 -6.34 -3.91
N ASN A 94 14.99 -5.79 -4.47
CA ASN A 94 16.08 -5.19 -3.71
C ASN A 94 15.88 -3.70 -3.41
N ASN A 95 14.79 -3.10 -3.90
CA ASN A 95 14.45 -1.72 -3.60
C ASN A 95 13.91 -1.60 -2.16
N SER A 96 14.51 -0.75 -1.34
CA SER A 96 14.15 -0.58 0.08
C SER A 96 12.69 -0.14 0.28
N TYR A 97 12.11 0.64 -0.64
CA TYR A 97 10.71 1.06 -0.55
C TYR A 97 9.77 -0.11 -0.80
N ILE A 98 10.06 -0.94 -1.81
CA ILE A 98 9.28 -2.15 -2.12
C ILE A 98 9.40 -3.16 -0.97
N GLN A 99 10.61 -3.35 -0.43
CA GLN A 99 10.83 -4.22 0.72
C GLN A 99 10.01 -3.77 1.94
N ALA A 100 9.96 -2.46 2.22
CA ALA A 100 9.11 -1.94 3.29
C ALA A 100 7.64 -2.22 2.99
N ALA A 101 7.16 -1.97 1.77
CA ALA A 101 5.78 -2.23 1.38
C ALA A 101 5.39 -3.70 1.49
N LEU A 102 6.26 -4.62 1.08
CA LEU A 102 6.07 -6.06 1.23
C LEU A 102 6.05 -6.48 2.70
N LEU A 103 6.88 -5.86 3.54
CA LEU A 103 6.87 -6.12 4.98
C LEU A 103 5.51 -5.78 5.60
N PHE A 104 4.96 -4.59 5.30
CA PHE A 104 3.61 -4.23 5.72
C PHE A 104 2.56 -5.18 5.16
N PHE A 105 2.69 -5.54 3.87
CA PHE A 105 1.76 -6.43 3.22
C PHE A 105 1.65 -7.77 3.94
N TYR A 106 2.79 -8.36 4.32
CA TYR A 106 2.82 -9.61 5.07
C TYR A 106 2.26 -9.50 6.48
N LEU A 107 2.52 -8.39 7.19
CA LEU A 107 1.92 -8.17 8.50
C LEU A 107 0.39 -7.99 8.41
N GLU A 108 -0.09 -7.23 7.42
CA GLU A 108 -1.53 -7.02 7.18
C GLU A 108 -2.24 -8.30 6.70
N SER A 109 -1.56 -9.15 5.93
CA SER A 109 -2.08 -10.46 5.52
C SER A 109 -1.94 -11.54 6.60
N LYS A 110 -1.36 -11.19 7.76
CA LYS A 110 -1.07 -12.08 8.90
C LYS A 110 -0.08 -13.20 8.59
N ASP A 111 0.76 -13.01 7.59
CA ASP A 111 1.82 -13.92 7.17
C ASP A 111 3.15 -13.54 7.85
N ILE A 112 3.20 -13.80 9.16
CA ILE A 112 4.31 -13.38 10.03
C ILE A 112 5.62 -14.09 9.64
N ASP A 113 5.55 -15.34 9.18
CA ASP A 113 6.72 -16.12 8.79
C ASP A 113 7.43 -15.47 7.60
N ASN A 114 6.69 -15.09 6.56
CA ASN A 114 7.27 -14.39 5.42
C ASN A 114 7.71 -12.96 5.77
N ALA A 115 7.00 -12.27 6.69
CA ALA A 115 7.46 -10.97 7.20
C ALA A 115 8.83 -11.08 7.89
N MET A 116 9.00 -12.05 8.78
CA MET A 116 10.26 -12.31 9.49
C MET A 116 11.37 -12.73 8.54
N HIS A 117 11.08 -13.64 7.60
CA HIS A 117 12.04 -14.07 6.60
C HIS A 117 12.51 -12.90 5.74
N LEU A 118 11.58 -12.11 5.18
CA LEU A 118 11.91 -10.92 4.41
C LEU A 118 12.73 -9.95 5.24
N PHE A 119 12.30 -9.62 6.46
CA PHE A 119 13.03 -8.71 7.34
C PHE A 119 14.46 -9.19 7.58
N SER A 120 14.66 -10.48 7.90
CA SER A 120 15.98 -11.04 8.12
C SER A 120 16.90 -10.90 6.90
N SER A 121 16.35 -11.08 5.69
CA SER A 121 17.09 -11.01 4.42
C SER A 121 17.53 -9.60 4.00
N ILE A 122 16.94 -8.54 4.57
CA ILE A 122 17.29 -7.14 4.23
C ILE A 122 18.61 -6.76 4.90
N THR A 123 19.66 -6.51 4.12
CA THR A 123 20.97 -6.10 4.65
C THR A 123 20.97 -4.69 5.24
N ASN A 124 20.29 -3.74 4.59
CA ASN A 124 20.23 -2.33 5.01
C ASN A 124 18.82 -1.94 5.44
N LYS A 125 18.46 -2.28 6.68
CA LYS A 125 17.13 -2.02 7.26
C LYS A 125 17.00 -0.56 7.65
N SER A 126 15.94 0.10 7.19
CA SER A 126 15.60 1.44 7.67
C SER A 126 15.02 1.40 9.09
N ASN A 127 15.18 2.48 9.87
CA ASN A 127 14.56 2.64 11.19
C ASN A 127 13.04 2.42 11.16
N TYR A 128 12.42 2.75 10.02
CA TYR A 128 11.02 2.51 9.78
C TYR A 128 10.67 1.02 9.79
N MET A 129 11.45 0.16 9.11
CA MET A 129 11.20 -1.29 9.09
C MET A 129 11.30 -1.94 10.47
N TYR A 130 12.22 -1.49 11.33
CA TYR A 130 12.28 -1.95 12.72
C TYR A 130 11.00 -1.61 13.47
N THR A 131 10.56 -0.36 13.37
CA THR A 131 9.30 0.10 14.01
C THR A 131 8.10 -0.73 13.59
N VAL A 132 8.11 -1.23 12.35
CA VAL A 132 7.01 -2.00 11.77
C VAL A 132 6.95 -3.42 12.32
N MET A 133 8.10 -4.06 12.52
CA MET A 133 8.16 -5.43 13.07
C MET A 133 7.84 -5.51 14.55
N PHE A 134 8.13 -4.45 15.31
CA PHE A 134 7.93 -4.41 16.76
C PHE A 134 6.58 -3.79 17.19
N LYS A 135 5.65 -3.58 16.25
CA LYS A 135 4.34 -2.97 16.50
C LYS A 135 3.22 -4.00 16.43
#